data_AF-A0A9W9VM36-F1
#
_entry.id   AF-A0A9W9VM36-F1
#
_cell.length_a   1.000
_cell.length_b   1.000
_cell.length_c   1.000
_cell.angle_alpha   90.00
_cell.angle_beta   90.00
_cell.angle_gamma   90.00
#
_symmetry.space_group_name_H-M   'P 1'
#
loop_
_entity.id
_entity.type
_entity.pdbx_description
1 polymer ?
#
loop_
_entity_poly.entity_id
_entity_poly.type
_entity_poly.pdbx_seq_one_letter_code
_entity_poly.pdbx_strand_id
1 'polypeptide(L)'
;MVITLLICASCVPLYFVVHALLLSPLRRIPGPFWARFTRLWKLLQIYQGSFEKTNIALHKKYGPIVRIAPNEYSIDDPDAVKEIYGQGSQFTKSPWYIASANPDPNIVKDLFSERDSKTHASNRRKVASLYSMSNLVQMEPFVNDCTKLLVGKFAKFAEQGRSVDMGHWLQCYAFDVIGNITFGQRFGFYPMGVVAV
;
A
#
# COMPACT_ATOMS: atom_id res chain seq x y z
N MET A 1 -12.56 40.68 -19.90
CA MET A 1 -12.57 39.79 -18.71
C MET A 1 -12.74 38.31 -19.10
N VAL A 2 -13.81 37.92 -19.80
CA VAL A 2 -14.05 36.52 -20.22
C VAL A 2 -12.97 35.98 -21.18
N ILE A 3 -12.57 36.76 -22.18
CA ILE A 3 -11.52 36.35 -23.14
C ILE A 3 -10.16 36.16 -22.44
N THR A 4 -9.81 37.05 -21.50
CA THR A 4 -8.59 36.95 -20.70
C THR A 4 -8.60 35.70 -19.82
N LEU A 5 -9.75 35.33 -19.23
CA LEU A 5 -9.91 34.11 -18.46
C LEU A 5 -9.77 32.85 -19.33
N LEU A 6 -10.32 32.85 -20.55
CA LEU A 6 -10.18 31.74 -21.50
C LEU A 6 -8.74 31.56 -22.01
N ILE A 7 -8.02 32.67 -22.23
CA ILE A 7 -6.60 32.64 -22.60
C ILE A 7 -5.76 32.10 -21.43
N CYS A 8 -5.94 32.60 -20.21
CA CYS A 8 -5.24 32.07 -19.03
C CYS A 8 -5.55 30.58 -18.80
N ALA A 9 -6.80 30.17 -18.96
CA ALA A 9 -7.23 28.78 -18.81
C ALA A 9 -6.61 27.84 -19.85
N SER A 10 -6.26 28.33 -21.04
CA SER A 10 -5.61 27.53 -22.10
C SER A 10 -4.07 27.58 -22.02
N CYS A 11 -3.48 28.70 -21.56
CA CYS A 11 -2.03 28.82 -21.39
C CYS A 11 -1.45 27.90 -20.31
N VAL A 12 -2.17 27.70 -19.20
CA VAL A 12 -1.72 26.84 -18.09
C VAL A 12 -1.53 25.36 -18.52
N PRO A 13 -2.52 24.67 -19.10
CA PRO A 13 -2.34 23.30 -19.58
C PRO A 13 -1.32 23.21 -20.71
N LEU A 14 -1.26 24.21 -21.61
CA LEU A 14 -0.26 24.27 -22.67
C LEU A 14 1.16 24.33 -22.09
N TYR A 15 1.39 25.15 -21.05
CA TYR A 15 2.66 25.21 -20.33
C TYR A 15 3.04 23.85 -19.75
N PHE A 16 2.11 23.17 -19.06
CA PHE A 16 2.38 21.84 -18.50
C PHE A 16 2.71 20.80 -19.57
N VAL A 17 2.00 20.81 -20.70
CA VAL A 17 2.24 19.91 -21.84
C VAL A 17 3.62 20.16 -22.45
N VAL A 18 3.96 21.43 -22.74
CA VAL A 18 5.25 21.82 -23.30
C VAL A 18 6.38 21.46 -22.34
N HIS A 19 6.22 21.76 -21.05
CA HIS A 19 7.20 21.44 -20.03
C HIS A 19 7.42 19.92 -19.91
N ALA A 20 6.35 19.13 -19.85
CA ALA A 20 6.41 17.67 -19.75
C ALA A 20 7.07 17.00 -20.98
N LEU A 21 6.92 17.59 -22.16
CA LEU A 21 7.47 17.07 -23.42
C LEU A 21 8.91 17.52 -23.68
N LEU A 22 9.19 18.81 -23.51
CA LEU A 22 10.43 19.42 -23.99
C LEU A 22 11.44 19.71 -22.88
N LEU A 23 10.96 20.19 -21.72
CA LEU A 23 11.83 20.75 -20.67
C LEU A 23 12.11 19.77 -19.53
N SER A 24 11.28 18.75 -19.35
CA SER A 24 11.47 17.78 -18.26
C SER A 24 12.75 16.95 -18.46
N PRO A 25 13.65 16.87 -17.47
CA PRO A 25 14.84 16.01 -17.54
C PRO A 25 14.47 14.53 -17.66
N LEU A 26 13.28 14.16 -17.20
CA LEU A 26 12.76 12.79 -17.20
C LEU A 26 11.94 12.46 -18.47
N ARG A 27 11.90 13.35 -19.47
CA ARG A 27 11.10 13.20 -20.71
C ARG A 27 11.36 11.91 -21.49
N ARG A 28 12.55 11.32 -21.34
CA ARG A 28 12.97 10.09 -22.01
C ARG A 28 12.43 8.82 -21.38
N ILE A 29 11.92 8.88 -20.14
CA ILE A 29 11.38 7.71 -19.46
C ILE A 29 10.13 7.23 -20.20
N PRO A 30 10.12 5.97 -20.69
CA PRO A 30 9.03 5.42 -21.48
C PRO A 30 7.78 5.14 -20.64
N GLY A 31 6.64 5.00 -21.31
CA GLY A 31 5.37 4.65 -20.68
C GLY A 31 4.17 4.93 -21.59
N PRO A 32 2.95 4.67 -21.11
CA PRO A 32 1.72 5.01 -21.82
C PRO A 32 1.69 6.50 -22.17
N PHE A 33 1.26 6.84 -23.38
CA PHE A 33 1.29 8.22 -23.87
C PHE A 33 0.54 9.19 -22.93
N TRP A 34 -0.67 8.81 -22.51
CA TRP A 34 -1.50 9.61 -21.62
C TRP A 34 -0.94 9.75 -20.20
N ALA A 35 -0.15 8.78 -19.73
CA ALA A 35 0.51 8.84 -18.43
C ALA A 35 1.53 9.99 -18.34
N ARG A 36 1.94 10.59 -19.47
CA ARG A 36 2.82 11.76 -19.48
C ARG A 36 2.11 13.05 -19.06
N PHE A 37 0.81 13.15 -19.30
CA PHE A 37 0.05 14.40 -19.19
C PHE A 37 -0.99 14.38 -18.08
N THR A 38 -1.58 13.21 -17.81
CA THR A 38 -2.68 13.10 -16.86
C THR A 38 -2.62 11.82 -16.05
N ARG A 39 -3.12 11.89 -14.81
CA ARG A 39 -3.32 10.71 -13.95
C ARG A 39 -4.55 9.90 -14.36
N LEU A 40 -5.39 10.42 -15.26
CA LEU A 40 -6.63 9.78 -15.69
C LEU A 40 -6.37 8.39 -16.29
N TRP A 41 -5.28 8.23 -17.06
CA TRP A 41 -4.90 6.91 -17.57
C TRP A 41 -4.70 5.90 -16.44
N LYS A 42 -3.94 6.26 -15.41
CA LYS A 42 -3.69 5.38 -14.25
C LYS A 42 -4.98 5.09 -13.49
N LEU A 43 -5.82 6.11 -13.28
CA LEU A 43 -7.11 5.97 -12.62
C LEU A 43 -8.01 4.96 -13.34
N LEU A 44 -8.10 5.04 -14.67
CA LEU A 44 -8.90 4.09 -15.47
C LEU A 44 -8.37 2.67 -15.35
N GLN A 45 -7.05 2.48 -15.36
CA GLN A 45 -6.43 1.16 -15.20
C GLN A 45 -6.67 0.57 -13.80
N ILE A 46 -6.64 1.42 -12.76
CA ILE A 46 -6.98 1.02 -11.39
C ILE A 46 -8.46 0.65 -11.29
N TYR A 47 -9.34 1.46 -11.90
CA TYR A 47 -10.78 1.22 -11.89
C TYR A 47 -11.16 -0.11 -12.58
N GLN A 48 -10.39 -0.54 -13.58
CA GLN A 48 -10.54 -1.85 -14.22
C GLN A 48 -10.13 -3.04 -13.32
N GLY A 49 -9.50 -2.78 -12.16
CA GLY A 49 -9.20 -3.80 -11.15
C GLY A 49 -8.07 -4.77 -11.51
N SER A 50 -7.25 -4.47 -12.52
CA SER A 50 -6.14 -5.33 -12.96
C SER A 50 -4.84 -4.56 -13.22
N PHE A 51 -4.64 -3.46 -12.48
CA PHE A 51 -3.48 -2.60 -12.65
C PHE A 51 -2.14 -3.34 -12.42
N GLU A 52 -2.10 -4.35 -11.56
CA GLU A 52 -0.93 -5.20 -11.34
C GLU A 52 -0.49 -5.92 -12.62
N LYS A 53 -1.43 -6.47 -13.38
CA LYS A 53 -1.16 -7.12 -14.68
C LYS A 53 -0.73 -6.10 -15.71
N THR A 54 -1.41 -4.95 -15.76
CA THR A 54 -1.02 -3.83 -16.62
C THR A 54 0.41 -3.38 -16.30
N ASN A 55 0.77 -3.22 -15.04
CA ASN A 55 2.10 -2.78 -14.63
C ASN A 55 3.19 -3.78 -15.04
N ILE A 56 2.96 -5.08 -14.83
CA ILE A 56 3.85 -6.15 -15.30
C ILE A 56 4.02 -6.09 -16.82
N ALA A 57 2.93 -5.94 -17.58
CA ALA A 57 2.99 -5.85 -19.03
C ALA A 57 3.76 -4.61 -19.52
N LEU A 58 3.63 -3.49 -18.80
CA LEU A 58 4.39 -2.27 -19.10
C LEU A 58 5.89 -2.45 -18.87
N HIS A 59 6.30 -3.07 -17.77
CA HIS A 59 7.71 -3.35 -17.51
C HIS A 59 8.31 -4.34 -18.52
N LYS A 60 7.54 -5.36 -18.92
CA LYS A 60 7.93 -6.25 -20.04
C LYS A 60 8.14 -5.51 -21.36
N LYS A 61 7.36 -4.45 -21.62
CA LYS A 61 7.39 -3.70 -22.89
C LYS A 61 8.44 -2.58 -22.90
N TYR A 62 8.56 -1.85 -21.80
CA TYR A 62 9.31 -0.59 -21.72
C TYR A 62 10.60 -0.70 -20.89
N GLY A 63 10.80 -1.79 -20.16
CA GLY A 63 11.97 -2.05 -19.34
C GLY A 63 11.77 -1.71 -17.86
N PRO A 64 12.88 -1.55 -17.10
CA PRO A 64 12.86 -1.49 -15.64
C PRO A 64 12.24 -0.21 -15.07
N ILE A 65 12.18 0.88 -15.84
CA ILE A 65 11.62 2.15 -15.36
C ILE A 65 10.53 2.61 -16.32
N VAL A 66 9.31 2.75 -15.79
CA VAL A 66 8.12 3.11 -16.57
C VAL A 66 7.41 4.29 -15.93
N ARG A 67 7.05 5.29 -16.73
CA ARG A 67 6.16 6.38 -16.32
C ARG A 67 4.71 5.88 -16.30
N ILE A 68 4.09 5.95 -15.13
CA ILE A 68 2.69 5.52 -14.92
C ILE A 68 1.74 6.69 -14.65
N ALA A 69 2.27 7.87 -14.29
CA ALA A 69 1.52 9.12 -14.24
C ALA A 69 2.48 10.32 -14.36
N PRO A 70 1.98 11.56 -14.48
CA PRO A 70 2.83 12.74 -14.42
C PRO A 70 3.61 12.76 -13.11
N ASN A 71 4.94 12.81 -13.20
CA ASN A 71 5.87 12.75 -12.05
C ASN A 71 5.75 11.47 -11.20
N GLU A 72 5.21 10.38 -11.76
CA GLU A 72 5.04 9.11 -11.06
C GLU A 72 5.59 7.97 -11.92
N TYR A 73 6.53 7.23 -11.35
CA TYR A 73 7.31 6.22 -12.05
C TYR A 73 7.26 4.90 -11.28
N SER A 74 7.06 3.81 -12.01
CA SER A 74 7.21 2.45 -11.51
C SER A 74 8.63 1.99 -11.82
N ILE A 75 9.28 1.40 -10.84
CA ILE A 75 10.67 0.93 -10.91
C ILE A 75 10.67 -0.55 -10.56
N ASP A 76 11.18 -1.36 -11.49
CA ASP A 76 11.39 -2.80 -11.40
C ASP A 76 12.89 -3.07 -11.59
N ASP A 77 13.67 -2.66 -10.60
CA ASP A 77 15.13 -2.76 -10.58
C ASP A 77 15.60 -3.12 -9.15
N PRO A 78 16.20 -4.30 -8.94
CA PRO A 78 16.73 -4.70 -7.64
C PRO A 78 17.77 -3.74 -7.07
N ASP A 79 18.60 -3.11 -7.91
CA ASP A 79 19.66 -2.20 -7.45
C ASP A 79 19.07 -0.89 -6.89
N ALA A 80 17.91 -0.48 -7.40
CA ALA A 80 17.19 0.69 -6.91
C ALA A 80 16.61 0.50 -5.50
N VAL A 81 16.44 -0.74 -5.02
CA VAL A 81 15.89 -1.02 -3.68
C VAL A 81 16.78 -0.42 -2.60
N LYS A 82 18.10 -0.58 -2.73
CA LYS A 82 19.06 -0.04 -1.76
C LYS A 82 19.08 1.48 -1.78
N GLU A 83 18.97 2.10 -2.94
CA GLU A 83 18.96 3.56 -3.08
C GLU A 83 17.67 4.18 -2.49
N ILE A 84 16.52 3.56 -2.77
CA ILE A 84 15.21 4.09 -2.37
C ILE A 84 14.92 3.77 -0.89
N TYR A 85 15.14 2.53 -0.47
CA TYR A 85 14.72 2.03 0.85
C TYR A 85 15.87 1.78 1.83
N GLY A 86 17.12 1.96 1.39
CA GLY A 86 18.30 1.74 2.23
C GLY A 86 18.42 2.72 3.38
N GLN A 87 19.27 2.36 4.35
CA GLN A 87 19.59 3.22 5.48
C GLN A 87 20.26 4.51 4.99
N GLY A 88 19.79 5.66 5.47
CA GLY A 88 20.29 6.97 5.03
C GLY A 88 19.69 7.49 3.72
N SER A 89 18.73 6.75 3.12
CA SER A 89 17.97 7.24 1.97
C SER A 89 17.31 8.59 2.26
N GLN A 90 17.40 9.48 1.28
CA GLN A 90 16.75 10.80 1.32
C GLN A 90 15.32 10.76 0.75
N PHE A 91 14.89 9.60 0.24
CA PHE A 91 13.54 9.44 -0.26
C PHE A 91 12.54 9.38 0.90
N THR A 92 11.56 10.29 0.84
CA THR A 92 10.44 10.31 1.79
C THR A 92 9.23 9.64 1.17
N LYS A 93 8.32 9.16 2.03
CA LYS A 93 7.05 8.60 1.56
C LYS A 93 6.30 9.64 0.72
N SER A 94 5.69 9.15 -0.37
CA SER A 94 4.87 9.94 -1.28
C SER A 94 3.65 10.56 -0.57
N PRO A 95 3.10 11.70 -1.05
CA PRO A 95 1.79 12.21 -0.62
C PRO A 95 0.65 11.19 -0.73
N TRP A 96 0.83 10.13 -1.51
CA TRP A 96 -0.11 9.01 -1.61
C TRP A 96 -0.52 8.44 -0.23
N TYR A 97 0.40 8.40 0.73
CA TYR A 97 0.14 7.90 2.09
C TYR A 97 -0.82 8.77 2.91
N ILE A 98 -1.07 10.03 2.49
CA ILE A 98 -1.99 10.93 3.19
C ILE A 98 -3.42 10.40 3.11
N ALA A 99 -3.78 9.70 2.03
CA ALA A 99 -5.13 9.15 1.86
C ALA A 99 -5.50 8.11 2.93
N SER A 100 -4.52 7.51 3.60
CA SER A 100 -4.71 6.56 4.68
C SER A 100 -4.49 7.17 6.07
N ALA A 101 -4.18 8.46 6.15
CA ALA A 101 -4.04 9.16 7.42
C ALA A 101 -5.41 9.45 8.05
N ASN A 102 -5.41 9.78 9.35
CA ASN A 102 -6.60 10.33 9.98
C ASN A 102 -7.02 11.64 9.28
N PRO A 103 -8.30 11.81 8.93
CA PRO A 103 -8.78 13.03 8.28
C PRO A 103 -8.71 14.26 9.19
N ASP A 104 -8.69 14.09 10.52
CA ASP A 104 -8.50 15.20 11.46
C ASP A 104 -7.02 15.59 11.52
N PRO A 105 -6.65 16.82 11.12
CA PRO A 105 -5.25 17.27 11.13
C PRO A 105 -4.65 17.41 12.53
N ASN A 106 -5.48 17.42 13.59
CA ASN A 106 -5.02 17.53 14.97
C ASN A 106 -4.61 16.17 15.56
N ILE A 107 -4.97 15.07 14.90
CA ILE A 107 -4.61 13.73 15.35
C ILE A 107 -3.22 13.37 14.80
N VAL A 108 -2.37 12.85 15.69
CA VAL A 108 -1.02 12.41 15.32
C VAL A 108 -1.11 11.31 14.26
N LYS A 109 -0.32 11.46 13.19
CA LYS A 109 -0.23 10.46 12.13
C LYS A 109 0.33 9.15 12.70
N ASP A 110 -0.26 8.05 12.25
CA ASP A 110 0.25 6.71 12.55
C ASP A 110 1.59 6.42 11.83
N LEU A 111 2.19 5.29 12.15
CA LEU A 111 3.49 4.90 11.58
C LEU A 111 3.43 4.67 10.06
N PHE A 112 2.29 4.25 9.53
CA PHE A 112 2.09 4.00 8.10
C PHE A 112 1.99 5.31 7.32
N SER A 113 1.20 6.27 7.80
CA SER A 113 0.92 7.54 7.13
C SER A 113 1.95 8.66 7.40
N GLU A 114 2.77 8.54 8.45
CA GLU A 114 3.84 9.52 8.72
C GLU A 114 4.91 9.51 7.62
N ARG A 115 5.18 10.70 7.07
CA ARG A 115 6.08 10.95 5.93
C ARG A 115 7.40 11.62 6.35
N ASP A 116 7.42 12.34 7.47
CA ASP A 116 8.65 12.90 8.01
C ASP A 116 9.52 11.80 8.63
N SER A 117 10.72 11.60 8.08
CA SER A 117 11.60 10.51 8.46
C SER A 117 12.04 10.58 9.93
N LYS A 118 12.20 11.79 10.49
CA LYS A 118 12.61 11.97 11.91
C LYS A 118 11.49 11.57 12.85
N THR A 119 10.27 12.07 12.60
CA THR A 119 9.07 11.75 13.37
C THR A 119 8.73 10.28 13.26
N HIS A 120 8.79 9.72 12.05
CA HIS A 120 8.61 8.30 11.80
C HIS A 120 9.62 7.45 12.58
N ALA A 121 10.91 7.80 12.56
CA ALA A 121 11.95 7.08 13.31
C ALA A 121 11.71 7.12 14.82
N SER A 122 11.30 8.28 15.36
CA SER A 122 10.92 8.44 16.77
C SER A 122 9.73 7.55 17.14
N ASN A 123 8.65 7.59 16.34
CA ASN A 123 7.45 6.78 16.58
C ASN A 123 7.72 5.28 16.44
N ARG A 124 8.51 4.87 15.44
CA ARG A 124 8.93 3.48 15.26
C ARG A 124 9.67 2.95 16.48
N ARG A 125 10.57 3.75 17.06
CA ARG A 125 11.37 3.34 18.22
C ARG A 125 10.51 2.98 19.42
N LYS A 126 9.37 3.66 19.62
CA LYS A 126 8.44 3.41 20.73
C LYS A 126 7.85 2.00 20.70
N VAL A 127 7.63 1.43 19.51
CA VAL A 127 7.01 0.11 19.34
C VAL A 127 7.99 -0.98 18.90
N ALA A 128 9.22 -0.62 18.54
CA ALA A 128 10.19 -1.54 17.96
C ALA A 128 10.53 -2.74 18.88
N SER A 129 10.52 -2.55 20.20
CA SER A 129 10.80 -3.63 21.15
C SER A 129 9.79 -4.78 21.07
N LEU A 130 8.51 -4.50 20.73
CA LEU A 130 7.47 -5.51 20.57
C LEU A 130 7.79 -6.51 19.45
N TYR A 131 8.55 -6.07 18.45
CA TYR A 131 8.97 -6.88 17.31
C TYR A 131 10.35 -7.53 17.49
N SER A 132 10.92 -7.49 18.71
CA SER A 132 12.16 -8.22 19.01
C SER A 132 11.92 -9.73 19.04
N MET A 133 12.92 -10.52 18.69
CA MET A 133 12.81 -11.99 18.71
C MET A 133 12.39 -12.53 20.08
N SER A 134 12.91 -11.96 21.16
CA SER A 134 12.53 -12.35 22.52
C SER A 134 11.05 -12.14 22.81
N ASN A 135 10.47 -11.04 22.35
CA ASN A 135 9.05 -10.75 22.54
C ASN A 135 8.18 -11.56 21.58
N LEU A 136 8.60 -11.75 20.34
CA LEU A 136 7.87 -12.57 19.36
C LEU A 136 7.75 -14.03 19.82
N VAL A 137 8.80 -14.61 20.40
CA VAL A 137 8.75 -15.97 20.96
C VAL A 137 7.75 -16.05 22.11
N GLN A 138 7.67 -15.01 22.95
CA GLN A 138 6.65 -14.96 24.01
C GLN A 138 5.21 -14.83 23.48
N MET A 139 5.04 -14.33 22.25
CA MET A 139 3.73 -14.21 21.60
C MET A 139 3.28 -15.50 20.89
N GLU A 140 4.20 -16.43 20.64
CA GLU A 140 3.93 -17.70 19.94
C GLU A 140 2.75 -18.50 20.53
N PRO A 141 2.60 -18.62 21.87
CA PRO A 141 1.46 -19.33 22.46
C PRO A 141 0.10 -18.79 22.02
N PHE A 142 -0.04 -17.46 21.85
CA PHE A 142 -1.30 -16.85 21.39
C PHE A 142 -1.66 -17.28 19.96
N VAL A 143 -0.65 -17.43 19.10
CA VAL A 143 -0.81 -17.92 17.72
C VAL A 143 -1.14 -19.41 17.73
N ASN A 144 -0.43 -20.19 18.55
CA ASN A 144 -0.62 -21.64 18.66
C ASN A 144 -2.03 -21.98 19.15
N ASP A 145 -2.58 -21.22 20.10
CA ASP A 145 -3.95 -21.44 20.59
C ASP A 145 -4.99 -21.16 19.50
N CYS A 146 -4.87 -20.06 18.75
CA CYS A 146 -5.76 -19.80 17.61
C CYS A 146 -5.61 -20.87 16.51
N THR A 147 -4.39 -21.37 16.30
CA THR A 147 -4.11 -22.39 15.27
C THR A 147 -4.70 -23.74 15.62
N LYS A 148 -4.53 -24.20 16.87
CA LYS A 148 -5.15 -25.44 17.37
C LYS A 148 -6.66 -25.40 17.19
N LEU A 149 -7.26 -24.24 17.49
CA LEU A 149 -8.69 -24.05 17.29
C LEU A 149 -9.04 -24.20 15.82
N LEU A 150 -8.41 -23.43 14.91
CA LEU A 150 -8.69 -23.43 13.47
C LEU A 150 -8.62 -24.85 12.88
N VAL A 151 -7.53 -25.56 13.17
CA VAL A 151 -7.33 -26.95 12.73
C VAL A 151 -8.45 -27.85 13.25
N GLY A 152 -8.85 -27.68 14.51
CA GLY A 152 -9.98 -28.43 15.10
C GLY A 152 -11.32 -28.21 14.40
N LYS A 153 -11.63 -27.00 13.88
CA LYS A 153 -12.85 -26.80 13.07
C LYS A 153 -12.71 -27.37 11.68
N PHE A 154 -11.55 -27.21 11.05
CA PHE A 154 -11.31 -27.79 9.72
C PHE A 154 -11.41 -29.32 9.74
N ALA A 155 -10.93 -29.98 10.80
CA ALA A 155 -11.14 -31.41 11.00
C ALA A 155 -12.64 -31.77 11.02
N LYS A 156 -13.45 -31.03 11.79
CA LYS A 156 -14.92 -31.24 11.83
C LYS A 156 -15.61 -30.99 10.49
N PHE A 157 -15.18 -29.97 9.74
CA PHE A 157 -15.73 -29.72 8.40
C PHE A 157 -15.34 -30.82 7.42
N ALA A 158 -14.11 -31.33 7.51
CA ALA A 158 -13.65 -32.45 6.70
C ALA A 158 -14.43 -33.74 7.00
N GLU A 159 -14.67 -34.05 8.29
CA GLU A 159 -15.52 -35.18 8.71
C GLU A 159 -16.95 -35.08 8.13
N GLN A 160 -17.46 -33.86 7.98
CA GLN A 160 -18.77 -33.57 7.41
C GLN A 160 -18.78 -33.49 5.87
N GLY A 161 -17.62 -33.63 5.21
CA GLY A 161 -17.49 -33.42 3.76
C GLY A 161 -17.82 -32.01 3.31
N ARG A 162 -17.74 -31.01 4.21
CA ARG A 162 -18.15 -29.63 3.96
C ARG A 162 -17.01 -28.83 3.32
N SER A 163 -17.26 -28.29 2.13
CA SER A 163 -16.39 -27.27 1.54
C SER A 163 -16.50 -25.94 2.31
N VAL A 164 -15.39 -25.25 2.45
CA VAL A 164 -15.31 -23.97 3.17
C VAL A 164 -14.58 -22.91 2.35
N ASP A 165 -14.98 -21.65 2.54
CA ASP A 165 -14.25 -20.50 2.01
C ASP A 165 -13.01 -20.23 2.88
N MET A 166 -11.84 -20.59 2.35
CA MET A 166 -10.57 -20.38 3.04
C MET A 166 -10.25 -18.90 3.26
N GLY A 167 -10.66 -18.00 2.37
CA GLY A 167 -10.42 -16.57 2.51
C GLY A 167 -11.11 -16.03 3.76
N HIS A 168 -12.39 -16.38 3.93
CA HIS A 168 -13.17 -16.02 5.11
C HIS A 168 -12.55 -16.57 6.41
N TRP A 169 -12.24 -17.87 6.47
CA TRP A 169 -11.71 -18.49 7.70
C TRP A 169 -10.31 -17.98 8.07
N LEU A 170 -9.45 -17.74 7.08
CA LEU A 170 -8.12 -17.18 7.32
C LEU A 170 -8.20 -15.71 7.77
N GLN A 171 -9.18 -14.94 7.29
CA GLN A 171 -9.42 -13.59 7.76
C GLN A 171 -9.87 -13.58 9.23
N CYS A 172 -10.85 -14.43 9.60
CA CYS A 172 -11.28 -14.61 10.99
C CYS A 172 -10.11 -15.02 11.91
N TYR A 173 -9.28 -15.95 11.45
CA TYR A 173 -8.07 -16.37 12.16
C TYR A 173 -7.10 -15.20 12.38
N ALA A 174 -6.80 -14.42 11.33
CA ALA A 174 -5.87 -13.29 11.40
C ALA A 174 -6.34 -12.25 12.42
N PHE A 175 -7.65 -11.93 12.44
CA PHE A 175 -8.22 -10.99 13.42
C PHE A 175 -8.12 -11.51 14.85
N ASP A 176 -8.42 -12.79 15.09
CA ASP A 176 -8.34 -13.33 16.45
C ASP A 176 -6.89 -13.47 16.94
N VAL A 177 -5.94 -13.78 16.05
CA VAL A 177 -4.51 -13.80 16.38
C VAL A 177 -4.03 -12.40 16.78
N ILE A 178 -4.28 -11.38 15.95
CA ILE A 178 -3.82 -10.02 16.28
C ILE A 178 -4.55 -9.46 17.50
N GLY A 179 -5.83 -9.80 17.69
CA GLY A 179 -6.59 -9.47 18.89
C GLY A 179 -5.95 -10.06 20.15
N ASN A 180 -5.61 -11.36 20.10
CA ASN A 180 -5.01 -12.05 21.23
C ASN A 180 -3.61 -11.49 21.57
N ILE A 181 -2.78 -11.22 20.56
CA ILE A 181 -1.45 -10.62 20.74
C ILE A 181 -1.55 -9.20 21.31
N THR A 182 -2.49 -8.39 20.83
CA THR A 182 -2.55 -6.94 21.14
C THR A 182 -3.31 -6.65 22.43
N PHE A 183 -4.39 -7.38 22.70
CA PHE A 183 -5.33 -7.12 23.81
C PHE A 183 -5.37 -8.24 24.85
N GLY A 184 -4.61 -9.33 24.66
CA GLY A 184 -4.66 -10.52 25.52
C GLY A 184 -5.99 -11.28 25.43
N GLN A 185 -6.84 -10.96 24.46
CA GLN A 185 -8.13 -11.59 24.25
C GLN A 185 -8.45 -11.70 22.75
N ARG A 186 -9.10 -12.79 22.38
CA ARG A 186 -9.63 -12.98 21.03
C ARG A 186 -10.86 -12.08 20.83
N PHE A 187 -11.06 -11.57 19.63
CA PHE A 187 -12.28 -10.82 19.29
C PHE A 187 -13.51 -11.72 19.17
N GLY A 188 -13.31 -13.02 18.95
CA GLY A 188 -14.39 -13.99 18.85
C GLY A 188 -15.01 -14.06 17.46
N PHE A 189 -14.30 -13.58 16.43
CA PHE A 189 -14.74 -13.73 15.04
C PHE A 189 -14.75 -15.20 14.61
N TYR A 190 -13.81 -16.00 15.12
CA TYR A 190 -13.70 -17.42 14.85
C TYR A 190 -14.88 -18.29 15.36
N PRO A 191 -15.37 -18.17 16.61
CA PRO A 191 -16.52 -18.95 17.05
C PRO A 191 -17.82 -18.59 16.33
N MET A 192 -17.96 -17.36 15.82
CA MET A 192 -19.19 -16.88 15.17
C MET A 192 -19.17 -16.99 13.63
N GLY A 193 -18.00 -17.07 13.00
CA GLY A 193 -17.89 -17.04 11.53
C GLY A 193 -18.33 -15.68 10.95
N VAL A 194 -18.12 -14.61 11.69
CA VAL A 194 -18.51 -13.25 11.31
C VAL A 194 -17.24 -12.42 11.24
N VAL A 195 -17.10 -11.61 10.19
CA VAL A 195 -16.11 -10.52 10.14
C VAL A 195 -16.92 -9.25 10.33
N ALA A 196 -16.60 -8.45 11.35
CA ALA A 196 -17.12 -7.09 11.39
C ALA A 196 -16.40 -6.30 10.29
N VAL A 197 -17.13 -5.98 9.23
CA VAL A 197 -16.69 -5.11 8.13
C VAL A 197 -16.94 -3.66 8.53
#